data_AF-A0A0K0EE01-F1
#
_entry.id   AF-A0A0K0EE01-F1
#
_cell.length_a   1.000
_cell.length_b   1.000
_cell.length_c   1.000
_cell.angle_alpha   90.00
_cell.angle_beta   90.00
_cell.angle_gamma   90.00
#
_symmetry.space_group_name_H-M   'P 1'
#
loop_
_entity.id
_entity.type
_entity.pdbx_description
1 polymer ?
#
loop_
_entity_poly.entity_id
_entity_poly.type
_entity_poly.pdbx_seq_one_letter_code
_entity_poly.pdbx_strand_id
1 'polypeptide(L)'
;MYCFFQSLFSFAFIIIFLIIQIPYSITNPDNKKAQEKQSVEYKKTLVWASSKVNCKVIQHSYGSKRHYSCHGIQFSSYERAVEFAKKFCNLKRSDSKKSSLPIVKEIQTRDSIRRKSLPKKIKSQCEVQVTEKCYLGFDIRPYLGKRDFCNRVWHTVWFNFPYTKFSRNNFDDMRDRFLREINSYRRLHKANYLLYSLELANHAQKHADNLAKGYPLVRDYYVDYGETVGAAFYPAASIIVKKWYEERFLYKFGSRNAVYGTQMFTQMVWRASQRIGIGIAQKGDYIFLVCKYSPKGNKRGEYRTNVLSSSSENQKTFMERIRILLSLKRN
;
A
#
# COMPACT_ATOMS: atom_id res chain seq x y z
N MET A 1 -15.79 -62.62 -14.76
CA MET A 1 -16.00 -61.20 -15.12
C MET A 1 -15.47 -60.19 -14.12
N TYR A 2 -15.35 -60.51 -12.82
CA TYR A 2 -14.93 -59.56 -11.77
C TYR A 2 -13.49 -58.99 -11.91
N CYS A 3 -12.56 -59.68 -12.56
CA CYS A 3 -11.19 -59.16 -12.75
C CYS A 3 -11.07 -58.02 -13.79
N PHE A 4 -12.04 -57.85 -14.69
CA PHE A 4 -11.96 -56.76 -15.69
C PHE A 4 -12.36 -55.40 -15.13
N PHE A 5 -13.21 -55.34 -14.09
CA PHE A 5 -13.67 -54.07 -13.52
C PHE A 5 -12.63 -53.38 -12.63
N GLN A 6 -11.78 -54.11 -11.92
CA GLN A 6 -10.69 -53.48 -11.14
C GLN A 6 -9.60 -52.86 -12.01
N SER A 7 -9.36 -53.44 -13.20
CA SER A 7 -8.42 -52.88 -14.18
C SER A 7 -8.86 -51.50 -14.67
N LEU A 8 -10.14 -51.35 -15.08
CA LEU A 8 -10.65 -50.10 -15.63
C LEU A 8 -10.66 -48.95 -14.61
N PHE A 9 -10.95 -49.22 -13.34
CA PHE A 9 -10.90 -48.18 -12.29
C PHE A 9 -9.47 -47.72 -12.01
N SER A 10 -8.48 -48.60 -12.06
CA SER A 10 -7.08 -48.23 -11.84
C SER A 10 -6.51 -47.41 -13.01
N PHE A 11 -6.87 -47.75 -14.26
CA PHE A 11 -6.46 -46.98 -15.43
C PHE A 11 -7.11 -45.58 -15.48
N ALA A 12 -8.38 -45.45 -15.09
CA ALA A 12 -9.04 -44.15 -15.03
C ALA A 12 -8.37 -43.20 -14.02
N PHE A 13 -7.95 -43.71 -12.86
CA PHE A 13 -7.21 -42.92 -11.87
C PHE A 13 -5.81 -42.53 -12.35
N ILE A 14 -5.09 -43.41 -13.05
CA ILE A 14 -3.76 -43.09 -13.59
C ILE A 14 -3.86 -42.06 -14.72
N ILE A 15 -4.88 -42.14 -15.59
CA ILE A 15 -5.11 -41.13 -16.64
C ILE A 15 -5.49 -39.78 -16.02
N ILE A 16 -6.33 -39.76 -14.97
CA ILE A 16 -6.64 -38.51 -14.25
C ILE A 16 -5.38 -37.94 -13.57
N PHE A 17 -4.53 -38.77 -12.98
CA PHE A 17 -3.26 -38.31 -12.39
C PHE A 17 -2.25 -37.83 -13.44
N LEU A 18 -2.17 -38.47 -14.61
CA LEU A 18 -1.31 -38.03 -15.71
C LEU A 18 -1.81 -36.74 -16.37
N ILE A 19 -3.14 -36.54 -16.48
CA ILE A 19 -3.70 -35.26 -16.95
C ILE A 19 -3.43 -34.13 -15.94
N ILE A 20 -3.31 -34.43 -14.65
CA ILE A 20 -2.94 -33.45 -13.61
C ILE A 20 -1.41 -33.22 -13.55
N GLN A 21 -0.59 -34.14 -14.08
CA GLN A 21 0.87 -34.06 -14.09
C GLN A 21 1.48 -33.66 -15.45
N ILE A 22 0.72 -33.19 -16.43
CA ILE A 22 1.32 -32.42 -17.53
C ILE A 22 1.51 -30.98 -17.04
N PRO A 23 2.73 -30.55 -16.66
CA PRO A 23 3.00 -29.14 -16.51
C PRO A 23 2.84 -28.52 -17.89
N TYR A 24 1.72 -27.85 -18.13
CA TYR A 24 1.70 -26.73 -19.07
C TYR A 24 2.55 -25.59 -18.48
N SER A 25 3.84 -25.85 -18.32
CA SER A 25 4.89 -24.86 -18.43
C SER A 25 5.02 -24.48 -19.91
N ILE A 26 3.96 -23.94 -20.50
CA ILE A 26 4.13 -22.96 -21.57
C ILE A 26 4.53 -21.68 -20.85
N THR A 27 5.79 -21.61 -20.43
CA THR A 27 6.45 -20.32 -20.31
C THR A 27 6.55 -19.80 -21.73
N ASN A 28 5.53 -19.07 -22.17
CA ASN A 28 5.57 -18.35 -23.43
C ASN A 28 6.83 -17.46 -23.39
N PRO A 29 7.85 -17.69 -24.24
CA PRO A 29 9.08 -16.91 -24.23
C PRO A 29 8.85 -15.41 -24.46
N ASP A 30 7.69 -15.02 -24.98
CA ASP A 30 7.29 -13.62 -25.10
C ASP A 30 7.01 -12.94 -23.74
N ASN A 31 6.74 -13.71 -22.67
CA ASN A 31 6.49 -13.13 -21.34
C ASN A 31 7.79 -12.72 -20.60
N LYS A 32 8.94 -13.31 -20.93
CA LYS A 32 10.24 -12.82 -20.39
C LYS A 32 10.62 -11.46 -20.99
N LYS A 33 10.23 -11.17 -22.24
CA LYS A 33 10.39 -9.85 -22.86
C LYS A 33 9.32 -8.83 -22.44
N ALA A 34 8.21 -9.29 -21.85
CA ALA A 34 7.15 -8.42 -21.32
C ALA A 34 7.41 -7.89 -19.89
N GLN A 35 8.29 -8.54 -19.11
CA GLN A 35 8.63 -8.14 -17.73
C GLN A 35 9.44 -6.83 -17.63
N GLU A 36 9.91 -6.25 -18.74
CA GLU A 36 10.80 -5.08 -18.70
C GLU A 36 10.13 -3.74 -19.08
N LYS A 37 8.80 -3.67 -19.28
CA LYS A 37 8.15 -2.43 -19.74
C LYS A 37 7.30 -1.75 -18.67
N GLN A 38 7.63 -0.47 -18.41
CA GLN A 38 6.96 0.54 -17.57
C GLN A 38 7.28 0.53 -16.06
N SER A 39 8.54 0.77 -15.70
CA SER A 39 8.81 1.45 -14.44
C SER A 39 8.34 2.91 -14.57
N VAL A 40 7.32 3.29 -13.80
CA VAL A 40 6.92 4.70 -13.69
C VAL A 40 8.06 5.44 -12.96
N GLU A 41 8.71 6.38 -13.65
CA GLU A 41 9.87 7.11 -13.13
C GLU A 41 9.52 7.81 -11.81
N TYR A 42 10.30 7.52 -10.76
CA TYR A 42 10.16 8.13 -9.45
C TYR A 42 11.12 9.31 -9.30
N LYS A 43 10.59 10.50 -8.99
CA LYS A 43 11.41 11.70 -8.74
C LYS A 43 11.15 12.26 -7.35
N LYS A 44 12.23 12.60 -6.64
CA LYS A 44 12.20 13.45 -5.45
C LYS A 44 12.66 14.85 -5.82
N THR A 45 11.84 15.85 -5.55
CA THR A 45 12.15 17.26 -5.87
C THR A 45 12.01 18.08 -4.61
N LEU A 46 13.04 18.85 -4.26
CA LEU A 46 12.93 19.86 -3.21
C LEU A 46 12.05 21.00 -3.75
N VAL A 47 10.85 21.15 -3.21
CA VAL A 47 9.86 22.15 -3.69
C VAL A 47 9.70 23.34 -2.74
N TRP A 48 10.23 23.21 -1.53
CA TRP A 48 10.27 24.28 -0.55
C TRP A 48 11.34 23.98 0.51
N ALA A 49 12.08 25.00 0.94
CA ALA A 49 12.99 24.93 2.07
C ALA A 49 13.01 26.28 2.79
N SER A 50 13.24 26.26 4.11
CA SER A 50 13.62 27.46 4.84
C SER A 50 15.12 27.70 4.72
N SER A 51 15.52 28.97 4.62
CA SER A 51 16.93 29.37 4.66
C SER A 51 17.51 29.43 6.08
N LYS A 52 16.64 29.51 7.11
CA LYS A 52 17.06 29.71 8.52
C LYS A 52 17.11 28.41 9.32
N VAL A 53 16.30 27.43 8.95
CA VAL A 53 16.13 26.18 9.69
C VAL A 53 16.12 24.99 8.73
N ASN A 54 16.56 23.82 9.19
CA ASN A 54 16.56 22.57 8.41
C ASN A 54 15.14 22.02 8.23
N CYS A 55 14.32 22.76 7.49
CA CYS A 55 12.91 22.52 7.26
C CYS A 55 12.66 22.53 5.75
N LYS A 56 12.13 21.43 5.21
CA LYS A 56 11.95 21.25 3.78
C LYS A 56 10.69 20.46 3.44
N VAL A 57 10.10 20.79 2.30
CA VAL A 57 9.05 20.00 1.67
C VAL A 57 9.63 19.35 0.42
N ILE A 58 9.51 18.02 0.38
CA ILE A 58 9.93 17.21 -0.76
C ILE A 58 8.68 16.78 -1.50
N GLN A 59 8.63 17.03 -2.80
CA GLN A 59 7.66 16.43 -3.71
C GLN A 59 8.18 15.08 -4.18
N HIS A 60 7.29 14.09 -4.13
CA HIS A 60 7.50 12.75 -4.62
C HIS A 60 6.57 12.52 -5.81
N SER A 61 7.17 12.30 -6.97
CA SER A 61 6.48 12.18 -8.25
C SER A 61 6.53 10.74 -8.74
N TYR A 62 5.38 10.18 -9.10
CA TYR A 62 5.27 8.92 -9.85
C TYR A 62 4.41 9.18 -11.08
N GLY A 63 5.02 9.32 -12.27
CA GLY A 63 4.27 9.63 -13.49
C GLY A 63 3.56 10.97 -13.35
N SER A 64 2.23 11.00 -13.33
CA SER A 64 1.42 12.20 -13.06
C SER A 64 1.10 12.43 -11.58
N LYS A 65 1.18 11.42 -10.73
CA LYS A 65 0.81 11.53 -9.31
C LYS A 65 1.87 12.26 -8.51
N ARG A 66 1.45 13.12 -7.59
CA ARG A 66 2.32 13.91 -6.71
C ARG A 66 1.85 13.74 -5.27
N HIS A 67 2.80 13.52 -4.37
CA HIS A 67 2.57 13.70 -2.94
C HIS A 67 3.75 14.46 -2.33
N TYR A 68 3.55 15.04 -1.16
CA TYR A 68 4.52 15.88 -0.50
C TYR A 68 4.89 15.29 0.84
N SER A 69 6.14 15.46 1.27
CA SER A 69 6.57 15.09 2.61
C SER A 69 7.33 16.21 3.29
N CYS A 70 7.08 16.37 4.59
CA CYS A 70 7.76 17.33 5.45
C CYS A 70 7.96 16.72 6.83
N HIS A 71 9.20 16.74 7.35
CA HIS A 71 9.60 16.08 8.61
C HIS A 71 9.05 14.64 8.79
N GLY A 72 8.83 13.93 7.67
CA GLY A 72 8.31 12.56 7.65
C GLY A 72 6.81 12.39 7.64
N ILE A 73 6.05 13.47 7.72
CA ILE A 73 4.59 13.46 7.51
C ILE A 73 4.32 13.56 6.02
N GLN A 74 3.36 12.77 5.52
CA GLN A 74 2.95 12.76 4.11
C GLN A 74 1.66 13.55 3.89
N PHE A 75 1.61 14.28 2.79
CA PHE A 75 0.51 15.17 2.41
C PHE A 75 0.14 14.95 0.95
N SER A 76 -1.16 15.03 0.64
CA SER A 76 -1.66 15.03 -0.74
C SER A 76 -1.61 16.43 -1.40
N SER A 77 -1.48 17.51 -0.61
CA SER A 77 -1.42 18.90 -1.08
C SER A 77 -0.10 19.55 -0.68
N TYR A 78 0.46 20.35 -1.58
CA TYR A 78 1.66 21.14 -1.36
C TYR A 78 1.43 22.19 -0.27
N GLU A 79 0.29 22.89 -0.34
CA GLU A 79 -0.10 23.98 0.56
C GLU A 79 -0.13 23.48 2.00
N ARG A 80 -0.77 22.34 2.25
CA ARG A 80 -0.85 21.73 3.58
C ARG A 80 0.53 21.28 4.09
N ALA A 81 1.40 20.80 3.21
CA ALA A 81 2.76 20.42 3.57
C ALA A 81 3.60 21.64 3.98
N VAL A 82 3.48 22.76 3.26
CA VAL A 82 4.17 24.02 3.56
C VAL A 82 3.60 24.67 4.83
N GLU A 83 2.28 24.66 5.02
CA GLU A 83 1.64 25.16 6.22
C GLU A 83 2.13 24.41 7.46
N PHE A 84 2.19 23.08 7.39
CA PHE A 84 2.80 22.26 8.42
C PHE A 84 4.28 22.58 8.64
N ALA A 85 5.07 22.72 7.57
CA ALA A 85 6.49 23.07 7.68
C ALA A 85 6.67 24.40 8.43
N LYS A 86 5.91 25.43 8.07
CA LYS A 86 5.95 26.75 8.71
C LYS A 86 5.63 26.67 10.21
N LYS A 87 4.56 25.96 10.58
CA LYS A 87 4.16 25.82 11.98
C LYS A 87 5.12 24.95 12.79
N PHE A 88 5.53 23.81 12.25
CA PHE A 88 6.44 22.88 12.91
C PHE A 88 7.80 23.52 13.19
N CYS A 89 8.27 24.37 12.27
CA CYS A 89 9.56 25.04 12.37
C CYS A 89 9.47 26.46 12.96
N ASN A 90 8.32 26.85 13.51
CA ASN A 90 8.04 28.17 14.11
C ASN A 90 8.51 29.37 13.25
N LEU A 91 8.24 29.31 11.94
CA LEU A 91 8.69 30.32 10.97
C LEU A 91 7.73 31.50 10.88
N LYS A 92 8.25 32.74 10.90
CA LYS A 92 7.45 33.95 10.65
C LYS A 92 7.19 34.11 9.15
N ARG A 93 6.14 34.88 8.77
CA ARG A 93 5.74 35.10 7.36
C ARG A 93 6.87 35.67 6.49
N SER A 94 7.77 36.46 7.08
CA SER A 94 8.97 37.03 6.46
C SER A 94 10.06 35.99 6.15
N ASP A 95 10.02 34.80 6.75
CA ASP A 95 11.10 33.81 6.67
C ASP A 95 10.93 32.81 5.51
N SER A 96 9.83 32.87 4.76
CA SER A 96 9.57 31.95 3.64
C SER A 96 10.04 32.53 2.31
N LYS A 97 11.24 32.16 1.86
CA LYS A 97 11.59 32.26 0.44
C LYS A 97 11.08 31.00 -0.28
N LYS A 98 10.25 31.16 -1.31
CA LYS A 98 9.98 30.08 -2.27
C LYS A 98 11.32 29.77 -2.92
N SER A 99 11.86 28.56 -2.75
CA SER A 99 13.13 28.22 -3.37
C SER A 99 12.95 28.26 -4.90
N SER A 100 13.58 29.22 -5.56
CA SER A 100 13.86 29.21 -7.00
C SER A 100 15.05 28.30 -7.34
N LEU A 101 15.35 27.31 -6.49
CA LEU A 101 16.41 26.35 -6.79
C LEU A 101 15.99 25.52 -8.00
N PRO A 102 16.82 25.42 -9.05
CA PRO A 102 16.46 24.75 -10.28
C PRO A 102 16.15 23.27 -10.02
N ILE A 103 15.30 22.74 -10.90
CA ILE A 103 15.03 21.32 -11.10
C ILE A 103 16.30 20.52 -10.83
N VAL A 104 16.29 19.71 -9.76
CA VAL A 104 17.39 18.81 -9.39
C VAL A 104 17.83 18.05 -10.63
N LYS A 105 19.16 18.05 -10.88
CA LYS A 105 19.84 17.28 -11.93
C LYS A 105 19.16 15.94 -12.12
N GLU A 106 18.66 15.73 -13.33
CA GLU A 106 18.12 14.48 -13.82
C GLU A 106 19.10 13.35 -13.49
N ILE A 107 18.71 12.43 -12.60
CA ILE A 107 19.38 11.13 -12.54
C ILE A 107 18.93 10.42 -13.81
N GLN A 108 19.71 10.57 -14.87
CA GLN A 108 19.45 9.93 -16.16
C GLN A 108 19.54 8.42 -15.97
N THR A 109 18.38 7.75 -15.90
CA THR A 109 18.25 6.39 -16.41
C THR A 109 17.49 6.52 -17.71
N ARG A 110 18.25 6.54 -18.81
CA ARG A 110 17.72 6.54 -20.19
C ARG A 110 16.74 5.38 -20.34
N ASP A 111 15.53 5.67 -20.79
CA ASP A 111 15.13 5.31 -22.15
C ASP A 111 13.78 5.97 -22.50
N SER A 112 13.82 6.71 -23.60
CA SER A 112 12.70 7.41 -24.20
C SER A 112 11.72 6.40 -24.80
N ILE A 113 10.46 6.38 -24.33
CA ILE A 113 9.37 5.78 -25.11
C ILE A 113 8.19 6.75 -25.22
N ARG A 114 7.92 7.08 -26.49
CA ARG A 114 6.79 7.83 -27.03
C ARG A 114 5.47 7.21 -26.55
N ARG A 115 4.63 8.02 -25.90
CA ARG A 115 3.28 7.62 -25.44
C ARG A 115 2.48 7.05 -26.62
N LYS A 116 2.17 5.75 -26.62
CA LYS A 116 1.01 5.22 -27.35
C LYS A 116 -0.15 5.12 -26.37
N SER A 117 -1.27 5.72 -26.73
CA SER A 117 -2.53 5.66 -26.01
C SER A 117 -3.01 4.21 -25.91
N LEU A 118 -3.60 3.87 -24.75
CA LEU A 118 -4.18 2.55 -24.49
C LEU A 118 -5.33 2.26 -25.47
N PRO A 119 -5.40 1.04 -26.05
CA PRO A 119 -6.50 0.64 -26.92
C PRO A 119 -7.83 0.70 -26.17
N LYS A 120 -8.86 1.28 -26.81
CA LYS A 120 -10.20 1.53 -26.23
C LYS A 120 -10.94 0.27 -25.74
N LYS A 121 -10.45 -0.95 -26.01
CA LYS A 121 -11.19 -2.20 -25.76
C LYS A 121 -10.98 -2.87 -24.39
N ILE A 122 -10.20 -2.28 -23.48
CA ILE A 122 -10.07 -2.78 -22.08
C ILE A 122 -10.93 -1.97 -21.08
N LYS A 123 -11.62 -0.91 -21.52
CA LYS A 123 -12.47 -0.11 -20.62
C LYS A 123 -13.80 -0.78 -20.23
N SER A 124 -14.24 -1.85 -20.88
CA SER A 124 -15.60 -2.39 -20.71
C SER A 124 -15.73 -3.74 -20.00
N GLN A 125 -14.69 -4.27 -19.35
CA GLN A 125 -14.80 -5.53 -18.58
C GLN A 125 -14.57 -5.40 -17.07
N CYS A 126 -14.36 -4.19 -16.54
CA CYS A 126 -14.29 -3.94 -15.10
C CYS A 126 -15.07 -2.66 -14.75
N GLU A 127 -16.35 -2.61 -15.12
CA GLU A 127 -17.26 -1.59 -14.60
C GLU A 127 -17.71 -2.05 -13.20
N VAL A 128 -16.87 -1.78 -12.20
CA VAL A 128 -17.26 -1.96 -10.80
C VAL A 128 -18.38 -0.96 -10.54
N GLN A 129 -19.62 -1.44 -10.43
CA GLN A 129 -20.76 -0.61 -10.04
C GLN A 129 -20.57 -0.16 -8.59
N VAL A 130 -19.93 0.99 -8.45
CA VAL A 130 -19.85 1.71 -7.19
C VAL A 130 -21.27 2.18 -6.87
N THR A 131 -21.95 1.46 -5.99
CA THR A 131 -23.22 1.92 -5.42
C THR A 131 -22.90 2.88 -4.27
N GLU A 132 -23.37 4.12 -4.34
CA GLU A 132 -23.32 5.07 -3.22
C GLU A 132 -24.35 4.67 -2.15
N LYS A 133 -24.20 3.48 -1.57
CA LYS A 133 -25.05 3.03 -0.46
C LYS A 133 -24.75 3.92 0.75
N CYS A 134 -25.77 4.62 1.24
CA CYS A 134 -25.66 5.43 2.44
C CYS A 134 -25.87 4.53 3.67
N TYR A 135 -24.87 4.48 4.55
CA TYR A 135 -24.94 3.75 5.82
C TYR A 135 -25.34 4.72 6.95
N LEU A 136 -26.63 5.05 7.01
CA LEU A 136 -27.16 6.00 7.98
C LEU A 136 -26.82 5.57 9.42
N GLY A 137 -26.38 6.53 10.23
CA GLY A 137 -26.01 6.28 11.64
C GLY A 137 -24.68 5.56 11.83
N PHE A 138 -23.91 5.27 10.77
CA PHE A 138 -22.61 4.64 10.92
C PHE A 138 -21.65 5.51 11.74
N ASP A 139 -21.09 4.91 12.79
CA ASP A 139 -20.04 5.48 13.61
C ASP A 139 -18.76 4.62 13.52
N ILE A 140 -17.65 5.25 13.14
CA ILE A 140 -16.35 4.59 13.05
C ILE A 140 -15.70 4.37 14.43
N ARG A 141 -16.08 5.14 15.46
CA ARG A 141 -15.42 5.14 16.78
C ARG A 141 -15.31 3.75 17.43
N PRO A 142 -16.35 2.90 17.44
CA PRO A 142 -16.25 1.54 17.98
C PRO A 142 -15.20 0.68 17.27
N TYR A 143 -15.02 0.86 15.97
CA TYR A 143 -14.07 0.11 15.15
C TYR A 143 -12.61 0.54 15.35
N LEU A 144 -12.37 1.80 15.74
CA LEU A 144 -11.03 2.32 16.02
C LEU A 144 -10.42 1.68 17.29
N GLY A 145 -11.24 1.37 18.29
CA GLY A 145 -10.77 0.82 19.56
C GLY A 145 -9.91 1.79 20.37
N LYS A 146 -9.21 1.27 21.38
CA LYS A 146 -8.57 2.06 22.44
C LYS A 146 -7.10 2.46 22.17
N ARG A 147 -6.50 2.01 21.07
CA ARG A 147 -5.05 2.18 20.81
C ARG A 147 -4.74 3.58 20.29
N ASP A 148 -4.52 4.49 21.23
CA ASP A 148 -4.32 5.93 21.02
C ASP A 148 -3.23 6.27 19.97
N PHE A 149 -2.09 5.58 19.98
CA PHE A 149 -1.05 5.77 18.96
C PHE A 149 -1.53 5.47 17.53
N CYS A 150 -2.10 4.29 17.31
CA CYS A 150 -2.60 3.87 16.01
C CYS A 150 -3.77 4.74 15.55
N ASN A 151 -4.65 5.14 16.49
CA ASN A 151 -5.76 6.06 16.21
C ASN A 151 -5.27 7.42 15.71
N ARG A 152 -4.16 7.95 16.24
CA ARG A 152 -3.62 9.24 15.80
C ARG A 152 -2.96 9.19 14.43
N VAL A 153 -2.30 8.08 14.08
CA VAL A 153 -1.85 7.83 12.70
C VAL A 153 -3.07 7.76 11.78
N TRP A 154 -4.08 6.99 12.15
CA TRP A 154 -5.31 6.85 11.38
C TRP A 154 -6.02 8.19 11.17
N HIS A 155 -6.23 8.98 12.22
CA HIS A 155 -6.85 10.31 12.12
C HIS A 155 -6.05 11.27 11.27
N THR A 156 -4.73 11.10 11.16
CA THR A 156 -3.89 11.91 10.29
C THR A 156 -4.12 11.58 8.82
N VAL A 157 -4.23 10.29 8.50
CA VAL A 157 -4.39 9.82 7.12
C VAL A 157 -5.83 9.97 6.63
N TRP A 158 -6.82 9.67 7.47
CA TRP A 158 -8.24 9.61 7.11
C TRP A 158 -9.03 10.87 7.47
N PHE A 159 -8.33 11.93 7.91
CA PHE A 159 -8.96 13.22 8.21
C PHE A 159 -9.78 13.75 7.02
N ASN A 160 -11.00 14.22 7.31
CA ASN A 160 -11.94 14.82 6.36
C ASN A 160 -12.24 13.93 5.13
N PHE A 161 -12.13 12.62 5.30
CA PHE A 161 -12.36 11.62 4.27
C PHE A 161 -13.30 10.52 4.79
N PRO A 162 -14.60 10.83 4.93
CA PRO A 162 -15.60 9.85 5.35
C PRO A 162 -15.77 8.74 4.31
N TYR A 163 -16.43 7.65 4.71
CA TYR A 163 -16.64 6.48 3.86
C TYR A 163 -17.39 6.77 2.56
N THR A 164 -18.24 7.81 2.55
CA THR A 164 -18.94 8.28 1.35
C THR A 164 -17.99 8.75 0.24
N LYS A 165 -16.71 9.00 0.57
CA LYS A 165 -15.66 9.36 -0.40
C LYS A 165 -14.78 8.19 -0.84
N PHE A 166 -14.92 7.00 -0.24
CA PHE A 166 -13.99 5.89 -0.49
C PHE A 166 -13.96 5.44 -1.94
N SER A 167 -15.11 5.43 -2.60
CA SER A 167 -15.25 4.97 -3.97
C SER A 167 -14.89 6.00 -5.05
N ARG A 168 -14.60 7.26 -4.65
CA ARG A 168 -14.19 8.32 -5.59
C ARG A 168 -13.03 7.87 -6.45
N ASN A 169 -13.04 8.29 -7.71
CA ASN A 169 -11.99 7.97 -8.68
C ASN A 169 -11.71 6.45 -8.76
N ASN A 170 -12.76 5.61 -8.67
CA ASN A 170 -12.62 4.15 -8.64
C ASN A 170 -11.66 3.67 -7.52
N PHE A 171 -11.87 4.17 -6.30
CA PHE A 171 -11.06 3.93 -5.10
C PHE A 171 -9.61 4.48 -5.15
N ASP A 172 -9.24 5.33 -6.11
CA ASP A 172 -7.86 5.83 -6.21
C ASP A 172 -7.42 6.65 -4.98
N ASP A 173 -8.30 7.54 -4.51
CA ASP A 173 -8.07 8.35 -3.32
C ASP A 173 -7.89 7.47 -2.06
N MET A 174 -8.64 6.37 -1.99
CA MET A 174 -8.56 5.39 -0.91
C MET A 174 -7.25 4.61 -0.97
N ARG A 175 -6.79 4.19 -2.17
CA ARG A 175 -5.49 3.54 -2.37
C ARG A 175 -4.33 4.44 -1.92
N ASP A 176 -4.36 5.73 -2.29
CA ASP A 176 -3.33 6.69 -1.87
C ASP A 176 -3.26 6.82 -0.34
N ARG A 177 -4.43 6.85 0.33
CA ARG A 177 -4.49 6.89 1.80
C ARG A 177 -3.93 5.62 2.44
N PHE A 178 -4.29 4.44 1.95
CA PHE A 178 -3.71 3.19 2.45
C PHE A 178 -2.19 3.17 2.27
N LEU A 179 -1.67 3.60 1.11
CA LEU A 179 -0.23 3.71 0.90
C LEU A 179 0.43 4.67 1.90
N ARG A 180 -0.18 5.84 2.14
CA ARG A 180 0.33 6.81 3.12
C ARG A 180 0.31 6.28 4.55
N GLU A 181 -0.71 5.52 4.91
CA GLU A 181 -0.80 4.88 6.22
C GLU A 181 0.30 3.83 6.41
N ILE A 182 0.45 2.91 5.45
CA ILE A 182 1.53 1.90 5.45
C ILE A 182 2.89 2.58 5.57
N ASN A 183 3.13 3.62 4.77
CA ASN A 183 4.39 4.35 4.77
C ASN A 183 4.66 5.15 6.06
N SER A 184 3.61 5.65 6.71
CA SER A 184 3.70 6.27 8.03
C SER A 184 4.18 5.26 9.06
N TYR A 185 3.64 4.03 9.03
CA TYR A 185 4.10 2.95 9.89
C TYR A 185 5.53 2.53 9.56
N ARG A 186 5.89 2.32 8.29
CA ARG A 186 7.25 1.93 7.87
C ARG A 186 8.33 2.88 8.42
N ARG A 187 8.07 4.18 8.42
CA ARG A 187 8.96 5.19 9.00
C ARG A 187 9.27 4.90 10.47
N LEU A 188 8.27 4.54 11.28
CA LEU A 188 8.46 4.24 12.71
C LEU A 188 9.44 3.08 12.92
N HIS A 189 9.46 2.14 11.97
CA HIS A 189 10.31 0.95 11.95
C HIS A 189 11.61 1.16 11.15
N LYS A 190 11.98 2.41 10.84
CA LYS A 190 13.18 2.76 10.06
C LYS A 190 13.24 2.07 8.68
N ALA A 191 12.08 1.69 8.14
CA ALA A 191 11.95 1.16 6.80
C ALA A 191 11.72 2.29 5.80
N ASN A 192 12.33 2.17 4.62
CA ASN A 192 12.15 3.14 3.54
C ASN A 192 10.72 3.11 3.02
N TYR A 193 10.25 4.24 2.49
CA TYR A 193 8.95 4.34 1.84
C TYR A 193 8.82 3.32 0.70
N LEU A 194 7.67 2.67 0.60
CA LEU A 194 7.31 1.86 -0.55
C LEU A 194 6.87 2.79 -1.69
N LEU A 195 7.38 2.48 -2.88
CA LEU A 195 7.03 3.14 -4.13
C LEU A 195 5.87 2.39 -4.78
N TYR A 196 4.88 3.13 -5.29
CA TYR A 196 3.76 2.52 -6.00
C TYR A 196 4.24 1.85 -7.31
N SER A 197 3.79 0.63 -7.58
CA SER A 197 4.07 -0.11 -8.80
C SER A 197 2.77 -0.52 -9.49
N LEU A 198 2.57 -0.05 -10.73
CA LEU A 198 1.39 -0.39 -11.52
C LEU A 198 1.28 -1.90 -11.77
N GLU A 199 2.39 -2.55 -12.06
CA GLU A 199 2.46 -4.01 -12.23
C GLU A 199 1.92 -4.76 -11.01
N LEU A 200 2.49 -4.49 -9.83
CA LEU A 200 2.02 -5.10 -8.57
C LEU A 200 0.56 -4.75 -8.29
N ALA A 201 0.10 -3.55 -8.68
CA ALA A 201 -1.27 -3.13 -8.47
C ALA A 201 -2.24 -3.91 -9.34
N ASN A 202 -1.87 -4.26 -10.58
CA ASN A 202 -2.67 -5.13 -11.43
C ASN A 202 -2.82 -6.53 -10.82
N HIS A 203 -1.74 -7.11 -10.30
CA HIS A 203 -1.79 -8.40 -9.58
C HIS A 203 -2.65 -8.31 -8.32
N ALA A 204 -2.47 -7.25 -7.53
CA ALA A 204 -3.26 -7.02 -6.32
C ALA A 204 -4.75 -6.83 -6.66
N GLN A 205 -5.08 -6.09 -7.72
CA GLN A 205 -6.45 -5.86 -8.16
C GLN A 205 -7.12 -7.15 -8.60
N LYS A 206 -6.46 -7.95 -9.44
CA LYS A 206 -6.97 -9.26 -9.85
C LYS A 206 -7.30 -10.15 -8.65
N HIS A 207 -6.43 -10.16 -7.64
CA HIS A 207 -6.69 -10.92 -6.42
C HIS A 207 -7.87 -10.33 -5.63
N ALA A 208 -7.93 -9.00 -5.44
CA ALA A 208 -9.08 -8.36 -4.77
C ALA A 208 -10.41 -8.68 -5.47
N ASP A 209 -10.45 -8.66 -6.81
CA ASP A 209 -11.64 -9.00 -7.60
C ASP A 209 -12.04 -10.48 -7.43
N ASN A 210 -11.06 -11.39 -7.29
CA ASN A 210 -11.33 -12.79 -7.00
C ASN A 210 -11.93 -12.97 -5.60
N LEU A 211 -11.39 -12.27 -4.59
CA LEU A 211 -11.95 -12.29 -3.24
C LEU A 211 -13.39 -11.77 -3.23
N ALA A 212 -13.65 -10.68 -3.96
CA ALA A 212 -15.00 -10.18 -4.15
C ALA A 212 -15.88 -11.23 -4.82
N LYS A 213 -15.43 -11.98 -5.83
CA LYS A 213 -16.25 -13.04 -6.44
C LYS A 213 -16.59 -14.20 -5.49
N GLY A 214 -15.92 -14.32 -4.35
CA GLY A 214 -16.13 -15.39 -3.36
C GLY A 214 -15.16 -16.55 -3.53
N TYR A 215 -14.10 -16.38 -4.32
CA TYR A 215 -12.98 -17.32 -4.27
C TYR A 215 -12.38 -17.29 -2.87
N PRO A 216 -11.94 -18.45 -2.35
CA PRO A 216 -11.41 -18.54 -1.00
C PRO A 216 -10.22 -17.59 -0.82
N LEU A 217 -9.99 -17.16 0.43
CA LEU A 217 -8.82 -16.37 0.86
C LEU A 217 -7.53 -17.20 0.78
N VAL A 218 -7.23 -17.78 -0.37
CA VAL A 218 -5.96 -18.46 -0.62
C VAL A 218 -5.01 -17.43 -1.22
N ARG A 219 -3.80 -17.37 -0.68
CA ARG A 219 -2.71 -16.57 -1.22
C ARG A 219 -2.54 -16.93 -2.70
N ASP A 220 -2.67 -15.94 -3.57
CA ASP A 220 -2.49 -16.10 -5.01
C ASP A 220 -1.09 -16.67 -5.34
N TYR A 221 -1.03 -17.58 -6.31
CA TYR A 221 0.10 -18.45 -6.65
C TYR A 221 1.36 -17.75 -7.15
N TYR A 222 1.37 -16.41 -7.29
CA TYR A 222 2.60 -15.66 -7.52
C TYR A 222 3.46 -15.63 -6.26
N VAL A 223 4.23 -16.70 -6.04
CA VAL A 223 5.14 -16.95 -4.90
C VAL A 223 6.24 -15.87 -4.77
N ASP A 224 6.42 -15.04 -5.80
CA ASP A 224 7.48 -14.04 -5.88
C ASP A 224 7.17 -12.72 -5.16
N TYR A 225 5.90 -12.47 -4.82
CA TYR A 225 5.48 -11.25 -4.15
C TYR A 225 5.09 -11.49 -2.68
N GLY A 226 5.42 -10.48 -1.86
CA GLY A 226 4.85 -10.35 -0.53
C GLY A 226 3.37 -10.00 -0.66
N GLU A 227 2.54 -10.39 0.31
CA GLU A 227 1.11 -10.12 0.25
C GLU A 227 0.55 -9.77 1.63
N THR A 228 -0.38 -8.82 1.66
CA THR A 228 -1.34 -8.67 2.75
C THR A 228 -2.76 -8.62 2.19
N VAL A 229 -3.70 -9.28 2.88
CA VAL A 229 -5.10 -9.39 2.49
C VAL A 229 -5.98 -9.02 3.68
N GLY A 230 -7.06 -8.30 3.42
CA GLY A 230 -7.98 -7.85 4.45
C GLY A 230 -9.35 -7.58 3.86
N ALA A 231 -10.37 -7.78 4.69
CA ALA A 231 -11.74 -7.46 4.36
C ALA A 231 -12.38 -6.72 5.53
N ALA A 232 -13.28 -5.79 5.22
CA ALA A 232 -14.05 -5.08 6.24
C ALA A 232 -15.38 -4.60 5.68
N PHE A 233 -16.32 -4.36 6.59
CA PHE A 233 -17.53 -3.60 6.29
C PHE A 233 -17.15 -2.25 5.65
N TYR A 234 -17.81 -1.88 4.54
CA TYR A 234 -17.42 -0.77 3.66
C TYR A 234 -17.18 0.54 4.44
N PRO A 235 -18.09 1.01 5.31
CA PRO A 235 -17.86 2.20 6.11
C PRO A 235 -16.66 2.13 7.05
N ALA A 236 -16.32 0.93 7.51
CA ALA A 236 -15.21 0.65 8.41
C ALA A 236 -13.90 0.32 7.67
N ALA A 237 -13.88 0.30 6.33
CA ALA A 237 -12.73 -0.21 5.56
C ALA A 237 -11.41 0.55 5.79
N SER A 238 -11.49 1.80 6.21
CA SER A 238 -10.32 2.60 6.61
C SER A 238 -9.51 2.02 7.78
N ILE A 239 -10.04 1.05 8.55
CA ILE A 239 -9.31 0.43 9.67
C ILE A 239 -8.43 -0.75 9.25
N ILE A 240 -8.53 -1.26 8.02
CA ILE A 240 -7.87 -2.53 7.62
C ILE A 240 -6.36 -2.47 7.87
N VAL A 241 -5.68 -1.45 7.31
CA VAL A 241 -4.23 -1.26 7.46
C VAL A 241 -3.84 -1.00 8.92
N LYS A 242 -4.66 -0.26 9.67
CA LYS A 242 -4.48 -0.07 11.10
C LYS A 242 -4.52 -1.39 11.86
N LYS A 243 -5.48 -2.27 11.54
CA LYS A 243 -5.61 -3.59 12.18
C LYS A 243 -4.43 -4.50 11.88
N TRP A 244 -3.97 -4.52 10.63
CA TRP A 244 -2.71 -5.18 10.29
C TRP A 244 -1.55 -4.64 11.13
N TYR A 245 -1.44 -3.31 11.29
CA TYR A 245 -0.38 -2.74 12.13
C TYR A 245 -0.50 -3.11 13.61
N GLU A 246 -1.72 -3.27 14.14
CA GLU A 246 -1.97 -3.67 15.53
C GLU A 246 -1.45 -5.09 15.86
N GLU A 247 -1.20 -5.94 14.87
CA GLU A 247 -0.53 -7.23 15.08
C GLU A 247 0.89 -7.06 15.69
N ARG A 248 1.50 -5.87 15.58
CA ARG A 248 2.77 -5.54 16.25
C ARG A 248 2.77 -5.80 17.75
N PHE A 249 1.60 -5.79 18.40
CA PHE A 249 1.48 -6.04 19.83
C PHE A 249 1.65 -7.52 20.19
N LEU A 250 1.49 -8.41 19.21
CA LEU A 250 1.76 -9.85 19.33
C LEU A 250 3.18 -10.21 18.85
N TYR A 251 3.84 -9.30 18.13
CA TYR A 251 5.16 -9.55 17.54
C TYR A 251 6.30 -9.44 18.55
N LYS A 252 7.14 -10.47 18.62
CA LYS A 252 8.39 -10.50 19.40
C LYS A 252 9.54 -9.92 18.58
N PHE A 253 9.84 -8.63 18.78
CA PHE A 253 10.96 -7.97 18.08
C PHE A 253 12.30 -8.66 18.36
N GLY A 254 13.15 -8.75 17.33
CA GLY A 254 14.43 -9.46 17.40
C GLY A 254 14.34 -10.97 17.11
N SER A 255 13.13 -11.51 16.94
CA SER A 255 12.91 -12.88 16.47
C SER A 255 13.56 -13.13 15.11
N ARG A 256 14.16 -14.32 14.93
CA ARG A 256 14.65 -14.81 13.63
C ARG A 256 13.55 -15.49 12.81
N ASN A 257 12.47 -15.89 13.46
CA ASN A 257 11.38 -16.69 12.89
C ASN A 257 10.07 -15.89 12.83
N ALA A 258 9.17 -16.37 11.96
CA ALA A 258 7.80 -15.87 11.88
C ALA A 258 7.08 -16.07 13.22
N VAL A 259 6.24 -15.10 13.60
CA VAL A 259 5.31 -15.22 14.73
C VAL A 259 3.90 -15.29 14.13
N TYR A 260 3.14 -16.30 14.51
CA TYR A 260 1.78 -16.49 14.00
C TYR A 260 0.88 -15.31 14.37
N GLY A 261 0.00 -14.90 13.46
CA GLY A 261 -0.89 -13.75 13.64
C GLY A 261 -0.21 -12.39 13.51
N THR A 262 1.00 -12.34 12.93
CA THR A 262 1.76 -11.07 12.72
C THR A 262 2.23 -10.84 11.29
N GLN A 263 1.80 -11.71 10.36
CA GLN A 263 2.32 -11.75 9.01
C GLN A 263 1.95 -10.51 8.19
N MET A 264 0.82 -9.87 8.49
CA MET A 264 0.42 -8.63 7.81
C MET A 264 1.29 -7.47 8.28
N PHE A 265 1.47 -7.33 9.61
CA PHE A 265 2.38 -6.34 10.18
C PHE A 265 3.81 -6.50 9.64
N THR A 266 4.38 -7.69 9.71
CA THR A 266 5.78 -7.92 9.31
C THR A 266 6.00 -7.66 7.83
N GLN A 267 5.03 -8.00 6.97
CA GLN A 267 5.11 -7.69 5.54
C GLN A 267 5.03 -6.18 5.28
N MET A 268 4.12 -5.46 5.95
CA MET A 268 3.99 -4.01 5.80
C MET A 268 5.29 -3.27 6.13
N VAL A 269 5.96 -3.66 7.22
CA VAL A 269 7.17 -2.98 7.72
C VAL A 269 8.47 -3.60 7.24
N TRP A 270 8.41 -4.61 6.37
CA TRP A 270 9.58 -5.30 5.85
C TRP A 270 10.58 -4.34 5.19
N ARG A 271 11.74 -4.15 5.80
CA ARG A 271 12.72 -3.12 5.42
C ARG A 271 13.19 -3.25 3.97
N ALA A 272 13.44 -4.47 3.50
CA ALA A 272 13.94 -4.73 2.15
C ALA A 272 12.87 -4.56 1.05
N SER A 273 11.58 -4.56 1.37
CA SER A 273 10.53 -4.32 0.36
C SER A 273 10.60 -2.86 -0.09
N GLN A 274 10.55 -2.63 -1.40
CA GLN A 274 10.74 -1.32 -2.02
C GLN A 274 9.51 -0.84 -2.78
N ARG A 275 8.73 -1.76 -3.33
CA ARG A 275 7.60 -1.48 -4.21
C ARG A 275 6.33 -2.11 -3.65
N ILE A 276 5.19 -1.46 -3.90
CA ILE A 276 3.88 -1.94 -3.50
C ILE A 276 2.85 -1.70 -4.59
N GLY A 277 1.93 -2.63 -4.76
CA GLY A 277 0.70 -2.46 -5.53
C GLY A 277 -0.51 -2.69 -4.65
N ILE A 278 -1.58 -1.92 -4.84
CA ILE A 278 -2.79 -1.98 -4.01
C ILE A 278 -4.00 -2.23 -4.90
N GLY A 279 -4.71 -3.33 -4.63
CA GLY A 279 -5.97 -3.70 -5.24
C GLY A 279 -7.11 -3.50 -4.25
N ILE A 280 -8.24 -2.96 -4.73
CA ILE A 280 -9.44 -2.75 -3.93
C ILE A 280 -10.63 -3.21 -4.74
N ALA A 281 -11.44 -4.09 -4.17
CA ALA A 281 -12.70 -4.53 -4.76
C ALA A 281 -13.81 -4.44 -3.71
N GLN A 282 -15.04 -4.21 -4.17
CA GLN A 282 -16.23 -4.18 -3.33
C GLN A 282 -17.19 -5.29 -3.77
N LYS A 283 -17.80 -5.99 -2.81
CA LYS A 283 -19.00 -6.81 -3.04
C LYS A 283 -19.97 -6.62 -1.90
N GLY A 284 -21.20 -6.21 -2.24
CA GLY A 284 -22.21 -5.84 -1.26
C GLY A 284 -21.65 -4.79 -0.30
N ASP A 285 -21.76 -5.09 1.00
CA ASP A 285 -21.37 -4.19 2.07
C ASP A 285 -19.91 -4.37 2.52
N TYR A 286 -19.10 -5.12 1.76
CA TYR A 286 -17.72 -5.43 2.12
C TYR A 286 -16.72 -4.91 1.09
N ILE A 287 -15.60 -4.40 1.61
CA ILE A 287 -14.40 -4.03 0.85
C ILE A 287 -13.33 -5.08 1.09
N PHE A 288 -12.67 -5.48 0.01
CA PHE A 288 -11.51 -6.35 -0.01
C PHE A 288 -10.28 -5.52 -0.42
N LEU A 289 -9.27 -5.53 0.44
CA LEU A 289 -7.99 -4.85 0.23
C LEU A 289 -6.90 -5.90 0.07
N VAL A 290 -6.18 -5.85 -1.04
CA VAL A 290 -4.99 -6.66 -1.29
C VAL A 290 -3.81 -5.75 -1.56
N CYS A 291 -2.69 -5.98 -0.87
CA CYS A 291 -1.42 -5.33 -1.17
C CYS A 291 -0.40 -6.37 -1.62
N LYS A 292 0.30 -6.13 -2.72
CA LYS A 292 1.43 -6.92 -3.19
C LYS A 292 2.73 -6.14 -2.99
N TYR A 293 3.79 -6.80 -2.55
CA TYR A 293 5.08 -6.18 -2.18
C TYR A 293 6.24 -6.82 -2.95
N SER A 294 7.19 -6.00 -3.41
CA SER A 294 8.42 -6.47 -4.03
C SER A 294 9.67 -5.71 -3.52
N PRO A 295 10.77 -6.38 -3.17
CA PRO A 295 10.88 -7.83 -2.98
C PRO A 295 9.93 -8.37 -1.91
N LYS A 296 9.58 -9.67 -1.99
CA LYS A 296 8.72 -10.31 -0.98
C LYS A 296 9.34 -10.24 0.41
N GLY A 297 8.49 -9.94 1.39
CA GLY A 297 8.87 -9.98 2.79
C GLY A 297 8.66 -11.36 3.40
N ASN A 298 8.68 -11.41 4.72
CA ASN A 298 8.37 -12.62 5.52
C ASN A 298 9.25 -13.83 5.17
N LYS A 299 10.48 -13.61 4.69
CA LYS A 299 11.45 -14.66 4.38
C LYS A 299 11.98 -15.28 5.68
N ARG A 300 12.01 -16.61 5.74
CA ARG A 300 12.53 -17.36 6.90
C ARG A 300 13.97 -16.94 7.19
N GLY A 301 14.30 -16.70 8.47
CA GLY A 301 15.63 -16.29 8.91
C GLY A 301 15.95 -14.80 8.76
N GLU A 302 15.17 -14.03 7.98
CA GLU A 302 15.46 -12.62 7.69
C GLU A 302 14.64 -11.62 8.53
N TYR A 303 13.85 -12.08 9.49
CA TYR A 303 12.95 -11.22 10.28
C TYR A 303 13.71 -10.18 11.11
N ARG A 304 14.82 -10.58 11.76
CA ARG A 304 15.59 -9.72 12.66
C ARG A 304 16.13 -8.46 11.97
N THR A 305 16.52 -8.55 10.70
CA THR A 305 17.08 -7.43 9.93
C THR A 305 16.01 -6.58 9.25
N ASN A 306 14.82 -7.14 9.03
CA ASN A 306 13.74 -6.49 8.29
C ASN A 306 12.61 -5.92 9.15
N VAL A 307 12.38 -6.45 10.35
CA VAL A 307 11.30 -6.03 11.26
C VAL A 307 11.90 -5.41 12.51
N LEU A 308 12.38 -4.18 12.36
CA LEU A 308 13.01 -3.43 13.45
C LEU A 308 11.96 -2.91 14.43
N SER A 309 12.28 -2.80 15.72
CA SER A 309 11.37 -2.15 16.67
C SER A 309 11.27 -0.66 16.41
N SER A 310 10.07 -0.12 16.60
CA SER A 310 9.88 1.32 16.72
C SER A 310 10.38 1.75 18.10
N SER A 311 11.46 2.53 18.18
CA SER A 311 11.90 3.07 19.48
C SER A 311 10.83 3.97 20.09
N SER A 312 10.77 4.01 21.42
CA SER A 312 9.91 4.95 22.16
C SER A 312 10.17 6.39 21.73
N GLU A 313 11.44 6.74 21.51
CA GLU A 313 11.84 8.05 21.03
C GLU A 313 11.29 8.37 19.63
N ASN A 314 11.36 7.42 18.69
CA ASN A 314 10.78 7.59 17.36
C ASN A 314 9.27 7.79 17.43
N GLN A 315 8.58 7.07 18.32
CA GLN A 315 7.15 7.24 18.53
C GLN A 315 6.83 8.61 19.14
N LYS A 316 7.54 9.04 20.20
CA LYS A 316 7.36 10.36 20.83
C LYS A 316 7.58 11.50 19.83
N THR A 317 8.71 11.46 19.12
CA THR A 317 9.05 12.44 18.08
C THR A 317 8.02 12.45 16.95
N PHE A 318 7.51 11.29 16.53
CA PHE A 318 6.43 11.23 15.55
C PHE A 318 5.13 11.82 16.13
N MET A 319 4.82 11.53 17.39
CA MET A 319 3.62 12.03 18.05
C MET A 319 3.60 13.54 18.19
N GLU A 320 4.75 14.16 18.46
CA GLU A 320 4.85 15.61 18.53
C GLU A 320 4.55 16.27 17.18
N ARG A 321 5.04 15.68 16.09
CA ARG A 321 4.70 16.12 14.73
C ARG A 321 3.22 15.97 14.44
N ILE A 322 2.60 14.87 14.86
CA ILE A 322 1.15 14.68 14.72
C ILE A 322 0.40 15.72 15.54
N ARG A 323 0.79 16.00 16.79
CA ARG A 323 0.16 17.03 17.63
C ARG A 323 0.14 18.39 16.91
N ILE A 324 1.27 18.78 16.34
CA ILE A 324 1.39 20.04 15.57
C ILE A 324 0.51 20.00 14.31
N LEU A 325 0.50 18.91 13.56
CA LEU A 325 -0.37 18.74 12.40
C LEU A 325 -1.85 18.86 12.76
N LEU A 326 -2.29 18.20 13.84
CA LEU A 326 -3.67 18.26 14.29
C LEU A 326 -4.02 19.64 14.87
N SER A 327 -3.04 20.44 15.31
CA SER A 327 -3.27 21.81 15.75
C SER A 327 -3.49 22.80 14.60
N LEU A 328 -3.17 22.45 13.35
CA LEU A 328 -3.50 23.27 12.16
C LEU A 328 -5.01 23.29 11.88
N LYS A 329 -5.76 22.36 12.47
CA LYS A 329 -7.21 22.20 12.27
C LYS A 329 -8.08 23.37 12.76
N ARG A 330 -7.50 24.38 13.44
CA ARG A 330 -8.25 25.41 14.19
C ARG A 330 -8.49 26.71 13.42
N ASN A 331 -8.10 26.83 12.16
CA ASN A 331 -8.34 28.02 11.35
C ASN A 331 -9.19 27.71 10.12
#